data_AF-A0A7K2MXW4-F1
#
_entry.id   AF-A0A7K2MXW4-F1
#
_cell.length_a   1.000
_cell.length_b   1.000
_cell.length_c   1.000
_cell.angle_alpha   90.00
_cell.angle_beta   90.00
_cell.angle_gamma   90.00
#
_symmetry.space_group_name_H-M   'P 1'
#
loop_
_entity.id
_entity.type
_entity.pdbx_description
1 polymer ?
#
loop_
_entity_poly.entity_id
_entity_poly.type
_entity_poly.pdbx_seq_one_letter_code
_entity_poly.pdbx_strand_id
1 'polypeptide(L)' 'MDLPRPELSLVPRPTRLSTRSGRFRLDGTTRLRVTPGAGPAANLLRTLLAPATG' A
#
# COMPACT_ATOMS: atom_id res chain seq x y z
N MET A 1 20.93 7.06 12.77
CA MET A 1 20.38 7.10 11.40
C MET A 1 18.92 7.48 11.54
N ASP A 2 18.56 8.67 11.07
CA ASP A 2 17.19 9.19 11.15
C ASP A 2 16.31 8.27 10.29
N LEU A 3 15.33 7.58 10.90
CA LEU A 3 14.41 6.74 10.14
C LEU A 3 13.49 7.67 9.35
N PRO A 4 13.26 7.43 8.04
CA PRO A 4 12.33 8.24 7.28
C PRO A 4 10.97 8.21 7.98
N ARG A 5 10.49 9.38 8.41
CA ARG A 5 9.20 9.62 9.07
C ARG A 5 8.08 9.51 8.03
N PRO A 6 7.44 8.34 7.85
CA PRO A 6 6.50 8.12 6.74
C PRO A 6 5.25 9.00 6.88
N GLU A 7 4.92 9.40 8.10
CA GLU A 7 3.83 10.34 8.39
C GLU A 7 4.03 11.72 7.75
N LEU A 8 5.28 12.09 7.44
CA LEU A 8 5.60 13.37 6.81
C LEU A 8 5.55 13.33 5.27
N SER A 9 5.57 12.14 4.66
CA SER A 9 5.55 12.00 3.19
C SER A 9 4.15 11.81 2.61
N LEU A 10 3.14 11.52 3.44
CA LEU A 10 1.76 11.34 2.98
C LEU A 10 1.06 12.69 2.75
N VAL A 11 0.60 12.90 1.52
CA VAL A 11 -0.15 14.09 1.13
C VAL A 11 -1.44 13.66 0.39
N PRO A 12 -2.63 14.09 0.84
CA PRO A 12 -2.89 14.88 2.04
C PRO A 12 -2.59 14.10 3.33
N ARG A 13 -2.36 14.82 4.44
CA ARG A 13 -2.08 14.19 5.74
C ARG A 13 -3.34 13.51 6.29
N PRO A 14 -3.28 12.22 6.66
CA PRO A 14 -4.39 11.56 7.34
C PRO A 14 -4.64 12.15 8.73
N THR A 15 -5.91 12.27 9.14
CA THR A 15 -6.29 12.73 10.49
C THR A 15 -5.85 11.76 11.59
N ARG A 16 -5.71 10.47 11.24
CA ARG A 16 -5.29 9.42 12.17
C ARG A 16 -4.37 8.43 11.46
N LEU A 17 -3.16 8.27 12.00
CA LEU A 17 -2.17 7.30 11.55
C LEU A 17 -1.54 6.63 12.77
N SER A 18 -1.31 5.33 12.70
CA SER A 18 -0.62 4.59 13.76
C SER A 18 0.36 3.61 13.12
N THR A 19 1.64 3.80 13.40
CA THR A 19 2.70 2.92 12.92
C THR A 19 2.75 1.64 13.76
N ARG A 20 2.91 0.50 13.10
CA ARG A 20 3.15 -0.80 13.75
C ARG A 20 4.59 -1.22 13.48
N SER A 21 5.20 -1.90 14.45
CA SER A 21 6.53 -2.51 14.26
C SER A 21 6.45 -3.64 13.23
N GLY A 22 7.59 -3.91 12.59
CA GLY A 22 7.69 -4.93 11.54
C GLY A 22 7.58 -4.35 10.13
N ARG A 23 7.74 -5.24 9.14
CA ARG A 23 7.66 -4.91 7.71
C ARG A 23 6.90 -6.03 7.00
N PHE A 24 6.10 -5.65 6.01
CA PHE A 24 5.46 -6.57 5.09
C PHE A 24 6.16 -6.49 3.73
N ARG A 25 6.51 -7.63 3.15
CA ARG A 25 7.19 -7.71 1.84
C ARG A 25 6.17 -8.19 0.81
N LEU A 26 6.07 -7.45 -0.30
CA LEU A 26 5.36 -7.93 -1.49
C LEU A 26 6.27 -8.90 -2.26
N ASP A 27 5.71 -10.02 -2.66
CA ASP A 27 6.38 -11.05 -3.48
C ASP A 27 5.40 -11.71 -4.47
N GLY A 28 5.90 -12.62 -5.30
CA GLY A 28 5.12 -13.28 -6.35
C GLY A 28 3.93 -14.11 -5.85
N THR A 29 3.84 -14.38 -4.55
CA THR A 29 2.70 -15.07 -3.93
C THR A 29 1.67 -14.10 -3.33
N THR A 30 1.96 -12.80 -3.29
CA THR A 30 1.04 -11.80 -2.76
C THR A 30 -0.22 -11.70 -3.62
N ARG A 31 -1.40 -11.68 -2.97
CA ARG A 31 -2.71 -11.60 -3.62
C ARG A 31 -3.59 -10.55 -2.95
N LEU A 32 -4.54 -10.02 -3.73
CA LEU A 32 -5.51 -9.04 -3.25
C LEU A 32 -6.83 -9.72 -2.92
N ARG A 33 -7.33 -9.52 -1.69
CA ARG A 33 -8.69 -9.88 -1.30
C ARG A 33 -9.63 -8.74 -1.67
N VAL A 34 -10.55 -8.97 -2.60
CA VAL A 34 -11.48 -7.95 -3.12
C VAL A 34 -12.88 -8.19 -2.57
N THR A 35 -13.47 -7.16 -1.98
CA THR A 35 -14.86 -7.19 -1.48
C THR A 35 -15.85 -6.77 -2.57
N PRO A 36 -17.15 -7.11 -2.45
CA PRO A 36 -18.17 -6.61 -3.37
C PRO A 36 -18.10 -5.08 -3.51
N GLY A 37 -18.16 -4.59 -4.75
CA GLY A 37 -18.03 -3.16 -5.07
C GLY A 37 -16.61 -2.64 -5.25
N ALA A 38 -15.58 -3.35 -4.78
CA ALA A 38 -14.18 -2.90 -4.86
C ALA A 38 -13.44 -3.32 -6.15
N GLY A 39 -14.12 -3.99 -7.08
CA GLY A 39 -13.53 -4.50 -8.32
C GLY A 39 -12.78 -3.44 -9.15
N PRO A 40 -13.37 -2.27 -9.43
CA PRO A 40 -12.68 -1.21 -10.19
C PRO A 40 -11.40 -0.71 -9.51
N ALA A 41 -11.43 -0.51 -8.19
CA ALA A 41 -10.25 -0.10 -7.42
C ALA A 41 -9.16 -1.19 -7.42
N ALA A 42 -9.55 -2.46 -7.32
CA ALA A 42 -8.63 -3.58 -7.42
C ALA A 42 -7.94 -3.64 -8.79
N ASN A 43 -8.67 -3.37 -9.88
CA ASN A 43 -8.09 -3.31 -11.22
C ASN A 43 -7.10 -2.15 -11.35
N LEU A 44 -7.48 -0.95 -10.89
CA LEU A 44 -6.59 0.20 -10.88
C LEU A 44 -5.29 -0.09 -10.11
N LEU A 45 -5.40 -0.67 -8.92
CA LEU A 45 -4.24 -1.02 -8.09
C LEU A 45 -3.29 -1.98 -8.82
N ARG A 46 -3.82 -3.03 -9.48
CA ARG A 46 -3.00 -3.98 -10.24
C ARG A 46 -2.29 -3.31 -11.41
N THR A 47 -2.99 -2.46 -12.17
CA THR A 47 -2.42 -1.72 -13.29
C THR A 47 -1.25 -0.83 -12.84
N LEU A 48 -1.36 -0.17 -11.69
CA LEU A 48 -0.32 0.72 -11.19
C LEU A 48 0.87 -0.01 -10.56
N LEU A 49 0.65 -1.19 -9.93
CA LEU A 49 1.70 -1.92 -9.24
C LEU A 49 2.50 -2.85 -10.15
N ALA A 50 1.87 -3.50 -11.15
CA ALA A 50 2.53 -4.52 -11.98
C ALA A 50 3.88 -4.06 -12.56
N PRO A 51 4.02 -2.84 -13.15
CA PRO A 51 5.32 -2.40 -13.69
C PRO A 51 6.46 -2.35 -12.65
N ALA A 52 6.13 -2.12 -11.38
CA ALA A 52 7.10 -2.00 -10.30
C ALA A 52 7.35 -3.33 -9.56
N THR A 53 6.46 -4.32 -9.71
CA THR A 53 6.51 -5.57 -8.94
C THR A 53 6.61 -6.84 -9.77
N GLY A 54 6.47 -6.75 -11.10
CA GLY A 54 6.36 -7.91 -12.02
C GLY A 54 4.92 -8.32 -12.23
#